data_AF-A0A1F8B834-F1
#
_entry.id   AF-A0A1F8B834-F1
#
_cell.length_a   1.000
_cell.length_b   1.000
_cell.length_c   1.000
_cell.angle_alpha   90.00
_cell.angle_beta   90.00
_cell.angle_gamma   90.00
#
_symmetry.space_group_name_H-M   'P 1'
#
loop_
_entity.id
_entity.type
_entity.pdbx_description
1 polymer ?
#
loop_
_entity_poly.entity_id
_entity_poly.type
_entity_poly.pdbx_seq_one_letter_code
_entity_poly.pdbx_strand_id
1 'polypeptide(L)'
;MNKKDPFVTKSMLDQAVDAILEGISRLVEDTKKELRGEIRDVKVELGDFKSEVRTELRYVKDEIRGLTVELSDAPSKKEFNELKRRVDKYNPAS
;
A
#
# COMPACT_ATOMS: atom_id res chain seq x y z
N MET A 1 -13.61 67.86 -21.04
CA MET A 1 -12.46 67.53 -20.15
C MET A 1 -11.83 66.25 -20.66
N ASN A 2 -10.64 66.34 -21.27
CA ASN A 2 -9.90 65.16 -21.73
C ASN A 2 -9.37 64.41 -20.50
N LYS A 3 -9.91 63.21 -20.21
CA LYS A 3 -9.28 62.28 -19.29
C LYS A 3 -8.03 61.77 -20.00
N LYS A 4 -6.86 62.32 -19.69
CA LYS A 4 -5.60 61.73 -20.13
C LYS A 4 -5.48 60.40 -19.39
N ASP A 5 -5.42 59.30 -20.13
CA ASP A 5 -5.12 58.00 -19.54
C ASP A 5 -3.82 58.12 -18.73
N PRO A 6 -3.78 57.58 -17.51
CA PRO A 6 -2.58 57.63 -16.69
C PRO A 6 -1.44 56.92 -17.43
N PHE A 7 -0.36 57.65 -17.68
CA PHE A 7 0.84 57.07 -18.28
C PHE A 7 1.45 56.06 -17.31
N VAL A 8 1.74 54.85 -17.79
CA VAL A 8 2.48 53.84 -17.03
C VAL A 8 3.89 54.35 -16.79
N THR A 9 4.31 54.39 -15.52
CA THR A 9 5.67 54.78 -15.14
C THR A 9 6.51 53.54 -14.85
N LYS A 10 7.84 53.69 -14.92
CA LYS A 10 8.77 52.61 -14.52
C LYS A 10 8.49 52.13 -13.08
N SER A 11 8.22 53.04 -12.15
CA SER A 11 7.88 52.71 -10.77
C SER A 11 6.64 51.80 -10.66
N MET A 12 5.61 52.02 -11.48
CA MET A 12 4.44 51.15 -11.52
C MET A 12 4.77 49.74 -12.04
N LEU A 13 5.69 49.65 -13.01
CA LEU A 13 6.15 48.35 -13.51
C LEU A 13 7.00 47.61 -12.46
N ASP A 14 7.91 48.32 -11.79
CA ASP A 14 8.73 47.75 -10.72
C ASP A 14 7.84 47.19 -9.58
N GLN A 15 6.84 47.97 -9.13
CA GLN A 15 5.86 47.52 -8.14
C GLN A 15 5.05 46.30 -8.59
N ALA A 16 4.64 46.27 -9.86
CA ALA A 16 3.90 45.12 -10.40
C ALA A 16 4.78 43.86 -10.45
N VAL A 17 6.04 44.01 -10.85
CA VAL A 17 7.01 42.91 -10.87
C VAL A 17 7.25 42.38 -9.45
N ASP A 18 7.46 43.25 -8.47
CA ASP A 18 7.66 42.85 -7.08
C ASP A 18 6.44 42.07 -6.54
N ALA A 19 5.23 42.57 -6.79
CA ALA A 19 3.99 41.90 -6.38
C ALA A 19 3.85 40.52 -7.05
N ILE A 20 4.21 40.39 -8.32
CA ILE A 20 4.19 39.11 -9.05
C ILE A 20 5.22 38.14 -8.45
N LEU A 21 6.45 38.60 -8.19
CA LEU A 21 7.51 37.77 -7.63
C LEU A 21 7.17 37.27 -6.23
N GLU A 22 6.56 38.12 -5.40
CA GLU A 22 6.03 37.72 -4.10
C GLU A 22 4.91 36.68 -4.24
N GLY A 23 3.98 36.90 -5.17
CA GLY A 23 2.89 35.97 -5.45
C GLY A 23 3.42 34.59 -5.87
N ILE A 24 4.37 34.55 -6.80
CA ILE A 24 5.02 33.32 -7.25
C ILE A 24 5.76 32.64 -6.09
N SER A 25 6.48 33.40 -5.27
CA SER A 25 7.22 32.84 -4.13
C SER A 25 6.28 32.16 -3.13
N ARG A 26 5.10 32.76 -2.87
CA ARG A 26 4.07 32.15 -2.01
C ARG A 26 3.50 30.88 -2.65
N LEU A 27 3.11 30.94 -3.92
CA LEU A 27 2.58 29.77 -4.64
C LEU A 27 3.58 28.60 -4.63
N VAL A 28 4.85 28.87 -4.89
CA VAL A 28 5.91 27.84 -4.85
C VAL A 28 6.05 27.22 -3.46
N GLU A 29 6.03 28.02 -2.41
CA GLU A 29 6.17 27.50 -1.04
C GLU A 29 4.93 26.72 -0.60
N ASP A 30 3.73 27.15 -1.00
CA ASP A 30 2.48 26.44 -0.71
C ASP A 30 2.42 25.09 -1.45
N THR A 31 2.69 25.08 -2.76
CA THR A 31 2.80 23.82 -3.53
C THR A 31 3.84 22.87 -2.95
N LYS A 32 4.99 23.40 -2.50
CA LYS A 32 6.03 22.58 -1.86
C LYS A 32 5.58 22.01 -0.52
N LYS A 33 4.77 22.73 0.27
CA LYS A 33 4.18 22.20 1.51
C LYS A 33 3.16 21.11 1.23
N GLU A 34 2.29 21.31 0.24
CA GLU A 34 1.31 20.32 -0.20
C GLU A 34 1.99 19.04 -0.65
N LEU A 35 2.97 19.12 -1.57
CA LEU A 35 3.74 17.97 -2.03
C LEU A 35 4.47 17.25 -0.90
N ARG A 36 5.01 17.98 0.09
CA ARG A 36 5.62 17.37 1.28
C ARG A 36 4.59 16.66 2.17
N GLY A 37 3.36 17.17 2.23
CA GLY A 37 2.23 16.53 2.88
C GLY A 37 1.90 15.20 2.20
N GLU A 38 1.60 15.24 0.90
CA GLU A 38 1.26 14.05 0.10
C GLU A 38 2.36 12.98 0.17
N ILE A 39 3.63 13.36 0.06
CA ILE A 39 4.75 12.41 0.19
C ILE A 39 4.80 11.78 1.59
N ARG A 40 4.44 12.53 2.63
CA ARG A 40 4.40 11.99 4.01
C ARG A 40 3.24 10.99 4.14
N ASP A 41 2.09 11.32 3.61
CA ASP A 41 0.89 10.48 3.70
C ASP A 41 1.09 9.16 2.94
N VAL A 42 1.61 9.23 1.70
CA VAL A 42 1.97 8.03 0.92
C VAL A 42 3.01 7.16 1.65
N LYS A 43 3.98 7.76 2.35
CA LYS A 43 4.95 7.00 3.14
C LYS A 43 4.31 6.25 4.32
N VAL A 44 3.31 6.86 4.96
CA VAL A 44 2.55 6.23 6.04
C VAL A 44 1.75 5.07 5.47
N GLU A 45 0.96 5.30 4.43
CA GLU A 45 0.15 4.25 3.77
C GLU A 45 1.00 3.07 3.28
N LEU A 46 2.16 3.34 2.67
CA LEU A 46 3.09 2.28 2.27
C LEU A 46 3.67 1.51 3.46
N GLY A 47 3.90 2.19 4.57
CA GLY A 47 4.36 1.57 5.82
C GLY A 47 3.31 0.61 6.38
N ASP A 48 2.06 1.05 6.43
CA ASP A 48 0.93 0.28 6.93
C ASP A 48 0.65 -0.93 6.03
N PHE A 49 0.56 -0.72 4.72
CA PHE A 49 0.38 -1.80 3.73
C PHE A 49 1.49 -2.87 3.85
N LYS A 50 2.75 -2.46 4.01
CA LYS A 50 3.86 -3.39 4.21
C LYS A 50 3.73 -4.21 5.50
N SER A 51 3.19 -3.61 6.56
CA SER A 51 2.94 -4.28 7.83
C SER A 51 1.81 -5.32 7.70
N GLU A 52 0.72 -4.95 7.02
CA GLU A 52 -0.41 -5.84 6.73
C GLU A 52 0.04 -7.05 5.91
N VAL A 53 0.72 -6.83 4.77
CA VAL A 53 1.22 -7.92 3.92
C VAL A 53 2.15 -8.85 4.69
N ARG A 54 3.02 -8.31 5.56
CA ARG A 54 3.91 -9.13 6.40
C ARG A 54 3.13 -10.00 7.38
N THR A 55 2.03 -9.47 7.93
CA THR A 55 1.17 -10.17 8.87
C THR A 55 0.41 -11.29 8.17
N GLU A 56 -0.22 -11.01 7.03
CA GLU A 56 -0.90 -12.00 6.21
C GLU A 56 0.04 -13.14 5.77
N LEU A 57 1.25 -12.81 5.32
CA LEU A 57 2.26 -13.81 4.97
C LEU A 57 2.66 -14.69 6.17
N ARG A 58 2.64 -14.16 7.39
CA ARG A 58 2.91 -14.96 8.59
C ARG A 58 1.78 -15.94 8.84
N TYR A 59 0.52 -15.48 8.76
CA TYR A 59 -0.64 -16.35 8.93
C TYR A 59 -0.63 -17.49 7.91
N VAL A 60 -0.48 -17.17 6.62
CA VAL A 60 -0.40 -18.19 5.55
C VAL A 60 0.74 -19.19 5.81
N LYS A 61 1.90 -18.71 6.26
CA LYS A 61 3.04 -19.60 6.60
C LYS A 61 2.72 -20.54 7.76
N ASP A 62 2.03 -20.04 8.78
CA ASP A 62 1.67 -20.83 9.96
C ASP A 62 0.54 -21.84 9.62
N GLU A 63 -0.42 -21.47 8.77
CA GLU A 63 -1.41 -22.40 8.21
C GLU A 63 -0.77 -23.52 7.40
N ILE A 64 0.18 -23.20 6.50
CA ILE A 64 0.93 -24.20 5.72
C ILE A 64 1.68 -25.16 6.66
N ARG A 65 2.28 -24.64 7.74
CA ARG A 65 2.94 -25.49 8.75
C ARG A 65 1.95 -26.40 9.45
N GLY A 66 0.79 -25.89 9.85
CA GLY A 66 -0.29 -26.68 10.44
C GLY A 66 -0.72 -27.82 9.52
N LEU A 67 -1.04 -27.50 8.26
CA LEU A 67 -1.40 -28.50 7.25
C LEU A 67 -0.29 -29.53 7.00
N THR A 68 0.97 -29.10 7.03
CA THR A 68 2.12 -30.02 6.88
C THR A 68 2.19 -31.01 8.04
N VAL A 69 1.94 -30.57 9.27
CA VAL A 69 1.87 -31.44 10.45
C VAL A 69 0.70 -32.41 10.33
N GLU A 70 -0.51 -31.90 10.04
CA GLU A 70 -1.71 -32.75 9.89
C GLU A 70 -1.55 -33.82 8.81
N LEU A 71 -0.94 -33.46 7.67
CA LEU A 71 -0.68 -34.40 6.59
C LEU A 71 0.47 -35.38 6.89
N SER A 72 1.39 -35.01 7.77
CA SER A 72 2.47 -35.91 8.21
C SER A 72 1.97 -36.98 9.18
N ASP A 73 0.97 -36.64 10.01
CA ASP A 73 0.34 -37.57 10.94
C ASP A 73 -0.76 -38.42 10.26
N ALA A 74 -1.22 -38.02 9.07
CA ALA A 74 -2.21 -38.77 8.31
C ALA A 74 -1.61 -40.08 7.76
N PRO A 75 -2.28 -41.24 7.95
CA PRO A 75 -1.81 -42.48 7.37
C PRO A 75 -1.78 -42.38 5.85
N SER A 76 -0.71 -42.88 5.25
CA SER A 76 -0.56 -42.89 3.80
C SER A 76 -1.66 -43.74 3.15
N LYS A 77 -1.98 -43.43 1.89
CA LYS A 77 -2.92 -44.23 1.09
C LYS A 77 -2.51 -45.71 1.04
N LYS A 78 -1.20 -46.01 1.09
CA LYS A 78 -0.68 -47.38 1.13
C LYS A 78 -1.02 -48.07 2.45
N GLU A 79 -0.74 -47.43 3.58
CA GLU A 79 -1.06 -47.96 4.92
C GLU A 79 -2.56 -48.16 5.10
N PHE A 80 -3.36 -47.20 4.64
CA PHE A 80 -4.82 -47.32 4.62
C PHE A 80 -5.29 -48.54 3.80
N ASN A 81 -4.77 -48.71 2.59
CA ASN A 81 -5.14 -49.84 1.74
C ASN A 81 -4.69 -51.19 2.31
N GLU A 82 -3.54 -51.23 2.99
CA GLU A 82 -3.06 -52.43 3.67
C GLU A 82 -3.96 -52.79 4.86
N LEU A 83 -4.34 -51.80 5.67
CA LEU A 83 -5.31 -51.99 6.74
C LEU A 83 -6.66 -52.47 6.20
N LYS A 84 -7.16 -51.84 5.12
CA LYS A 84 -8.42 -52.24 4.47
C LYS A 84 -8.40 -53.71 4.05
N ARG A 85 -7.34 -54.16 3.35
CA ARG A 85 -7.20 -55.58 2.95
C ARG A 85 -7.20 -56.52 4.16
N ARG A 86 -6.56 -56.12 5.25
CA ARG A 86 -6.56 -56.91 6.50
C ARG A 86 -7.96 -57.01 7.09
N VAL A 87 -8.71 -55.90 7.14
CA VAL A 87 -10.10 -55.89 7.62
C VAL A 87 -10.99 -56.76 6.73
N ASP A 88 -10.93 -56.58 5.41
CA ASP A 88 -11.74 -57.34 4.44
C ASP A 88 -11.48 -58.85 4.54
N LYS A 89 -10.26 -59.28 4.92
CA LYS A 89 -9.92 -60.70 5.15
C LYS A 89 -10.66 -61.29 6.36
N TYR A 90 -10.86 -60.53 7.42
CA TYR A 90 -11.47 -61.02 8.67
C TYR A 90 -12.95 -60.64 8.83
N ASN A 91 -13.42 -59.67 8.04
CA ASN A 91 -14.81 -59.25 7.96
C ASN A 91 -15.21 -59.09 6.48
N PRO A 92 -15.28 -60.19 5.71
CA PRO A 92 -15.73 -60.12 4.34
C PRO A 92 -17.17 -59.59 4.33
N ALA A 93 -17.41 -58.52 3.55
CA ALA A 93 -18.78 -58.06 3.31
C ALA A 93 -19.61 -59.25 2.81
N SER A 94 -20.68 -59.58 3.53
CA SER A 94 -21.62 -60.65 3.17
C SER A 94 -22.30 -60.37 1.83
#